data_AF-A0ABD3I5M6-F1
#
_entry.id   AF-A0ABD3I5M6-F1
#
_cell.length_a   1.000
_cell.length_b   1.000
_cell.length_c   1.000
_cell.angle_alpha   90.00
_cell.angle_beta   90.00
_cell.angle_gamma   90.00
#
_symmetry.space_group_name_H-M   'P 1'
#
loop_
_entity.id
_entity.type
_entity.pdbx_description
1 polymer ?
#
loop_
_entity_poly.entity_id
_entity_poly.type
_entity_poly.pdbx_seq_one_letter_code
_entity_poly.pdbx_strand_id
1 'polypeptide(L)'
;MAEKVEKGDEDDIKKEKDYNTRGGFEQSAFDNLEREFQDVLQELQNDRSLDRFRVEYEKLHRALKKSHESEKRLIKKCRELNSEIVQNAAKVQNALSMTEEDQTLIMALKTEIEKAWKMVDASQEKEAKAKENIQHLKLEIATLSGIVEQGVTLTLSNDTQVNELEQQKEEISRERDKTVSALMEVKRELQEWQEKVKGIEADKINFEHDVGVLKDQLSAKRAECDR
;
A
#
# COMPACT_ATOMS: atom_id res chain seq x y z
N MET A 1 25.48 37.31 -16.88
CA MET A 1 26.86 36.78 -16.74
C MET A 1 27.45 36.35 -18.08
N ALA A 2 26.67 35.73 -18.99
CA ALA A 2 27.12 35.37 -20.35
C ALA A 2 27.72 36.54 -21.16
N GLU A 3 27.10 37.72 -21.14
CA GLU A 3 27.56 38.89 -21.92
C GLU A 3 28.91 39.49 -21.45
N LYS A 4 29.35 39.17 -20.23
CA LYS A 4 30.69 39.55 -19.71
C LYS A 4 31.77 38.52 -20.07
N VAL A 5 31.38 37.27 -20.33
CA VAL A 5 32.31 36.20 -20.74
C VAL A 5 32.62 36.35 -22.24
N GLU A 6 31.61 36.58 -23.07
CA GLU A 6 31.80 36.82 -24.53
C GLU A 6 32.69 38.04 -24.82
N LYS A 7 32.56 39.14 -24.07
CA LYS A 7 33.44 40.31 -24.20
C LYS A 7 34.89 40.05 -23.75
N GLY A 8 35.10 39.16 -22.77
CA GLY A 8 36.44 38.77 -22.33
C GLY A 8 37.17 37.94 -23.39
N ASP A 9 36.45 37.00 -24.00
CA ASP A 9 36.98 36.13 -25.04
C ASP A 9 37.33 36.91 -26.33
N GLU A 10 36.50 37.88 -26.74
CA GLU A 10 36.79 38.73 -27.91
C GLU A 10 38.01 39.64 -27.75
N ASP A 11 38.22 40.20 -26.57
CA ASP A 11 39.36 41.10 -26.28
C ASP A 11 40.68 40.33 -26.16
N ASP A 12 40.64 39.09 -25.64
CA ASP A 12 41.83 38.23 -25.57
C ASP A 12 42.21 37.65 -26.94
N ILE A 13 41.24 37.33 -27.80
CA ILE A 13 41.48 36.94 -29.21
C ILE A 13 42.10 38.10 -30.01
N LYS A 14 41.67 39.34 -29.77
CA LYS A 14 42.26 40.53 -30.41
C LYS A 14 43.71 40.75 -29.96
N LYS A 15 44.01 40.64 -28.66
CA LYS A 15 45.38 40.75 -28.14
C LYS A 15 46.29 39.65 -28.68
N GLU A 16 45.80 38.42 -28.80
CA GLU A 16 46.59 37.30 -29.33
C GLU A 16 46.96 37.50 -30.81
N LYS A 17 46.02 38.01 -31.63
CA LYS A 17 46.30 38.40 -33.03
C LYS A 17 47.31 39.54 -33.13
N ASP A 18 47.25 40.53 -32.25
CA ASP A 18 48.17 41.67 -32.23
C ASP A 18 49.59 41.22 -31.83
N TYR A 19 49.72 40.33 -30.84
CA TYR A 19 50.99 39.74 -30.44
C TYR A 19 51.60 38.82 -31.51
N ASN A 20 50.78 38.11 -32.29
CA ASN A 20 51.27 37.23 -33.36
C ASN A 20 51.80 38.03 -34.57
N THR A 21 51.16 39.15 -34.87
CA THR A 21 51.58 40.09 -35.91
C THR A 21 52.88 40.80 -35.52
N ARG A 22 53.02 41.16 -34.24
CA ARG A 22 54.21 41.84 -33.70
C ARG A 22 55.48 40.98 -33.77
N GLY A 23 55.40 39.69 -33.44
CA GLY A 23 56.57 38.79 -33.49
C GLY A 23 57.11 38.51 -34.91
N GLY A 24 56.25 38.59 -35.94
CA GLY A 24 56.67 38.46 -37.34
C GLY A 24 57.37 39.71 -37.87
N PHE A 25 56.89 40.88 -37.46
CA PHE A 25 57.51 42.17 -37.75
C PHE A 25 58.88 42.32 -37.06
N GLU A 26 58.99 41.88 -35.81
CA GLU A 26 60.24 41.87 -35.03
C GLU A 26 61.30 40.95 -35.65
N GLN A 27 60.92 39.78 -36.20
CA GLN A 27 61.86 38.89 -36.87
C GLN A 27 62.41 39.50 -38.17
N SER A 28 61.57 40.14 -39.00
CA SER A 28 62.04 40.79 -40.23
C SER A 28 62.94 42.00 -39.94
N ALA A 29 62.66 42.75 -38.87
CA ALA A 29 63.50 43.85 -38.45
C ALA A 29 64.87 43.36 -37.95
N PHE A 30 64.89 42.25 -37.21
CA PHE A 30 66.13 41.62 -36.74
C PHE A 30 66.97 41.07 -37.89
N ASP A 31 66.35 40.43 -38.89
CA ASP A 31 67.04 39.88 -40.05
C ASP A 31 67.68 40.99 -40.92
N ASN A 32 67.04 42.16 -41.01
CA ASN A 32 67.62 43.34 -41.66
C ASN A 32 68.81 43.89 -40.87
N LEU A 33 68.69 43.95 -39.54
CA LEU A 33 69.78 44.37 -38.67
C LEU A 33 71.00 43.43 -38.74
N GLU A 34 70.78 42.11 -38.91
CA GLU A 34 71.86 41.13 -39.12
C GLU A 34 72.63 41.38 -40.43
N ARG A 35 71.95 41.83 -41.49
CA ARG A 35 72.58 42.18 -42.77
C ARG A 35 73.42 43.44 -42.64
N GLU A 36 72.84 44.51 -42.08
CA GLU A 36 73.56 45.76 -41.82
C GLU A 36 74.80 45.53 -40.94
N PHE A 37 74.68 44.64 -39.95
CA PHE A 37 75.81 44.27 -39.09
C PHE A 37 76.95 43.59 -39.86
N GLN A 38 76.62 42.70 -40.81
CA GLN A 38 77.62 42.04 -41.65
C GLN A 38 78.33 43.02 -42.59
N ASP A 39 77.58 43.97 -43.17
CA ASP A 39 78.12 45.02 -44.03
C ASP A 39 79.12 45.89 -43.27
N VAL A 40 78.76 46.36 -42.07
CA VAL A 40 79.65 47.15 -41.20
C VAL A 40 80.90 46.36 -40.79
N LEU A 41 80.78 45.07 -40.48
CA LEU A 41 81.96 44.23 -40.19
C LEU A 41 82.90 44.10 -41.39
N GLN A 42 82.35 44.01 -42.61
CA GLN A 42 83.14 43.90 -43.84
C GLN A 42 83.89 45.21 -44.13
N GLU A 43 83.28 46.37 -43.86
CA GLU A 43 83.94 47.67 -43.99
C GLU A 43 85.09 47.83 -42.99
N LEU A 44 84.87 47.44 -41.72
CA LEU A 44 85.85 47.53 -40.64
C LEU A 44 87.06 46.60 -40.84
N GLN A 45 86.95 45.53 -41.63
CA GLN A 45 88.05 44.60 -41.91
C GLN A 45 89.20 45.22 -42.71
N ASN A 46 88.94 46.32 -43.43
CA ASN A 46 89.93 46.95 -44.30
C ASN A 46 90.86 47.94 -43.56
N ASP A 47 90.56 48.28 -42.29
CA ASP A 47 91.32 49.24 -41.50
C ASP A 47 91.81 48.63 -40.17
N ARG A 48 93.12 48.36 -40.08
CA ARG A 48 93.78 47.80 -38.89
C ARG A 48 93.68 48.69 -37.65
N SER A 49 93.46 50.01 -37.80
CA SER A 49 93.30 50.91 -36.66
C SER A 49 91.97 50.69 -35.91
N LEU A 50 91.00 50.04 -36.57
CA LEU A 50 89.65 49.78 -36.04
C LEU A 50 89.46 48.36 -35.47
N ASP A 51 90.51 47.53 -35.43
CA ASP A 51 90.43 46.13 -34.95
C ASP A 51 89.85 46.02 -33.52
N ARG A 52 90.21 46.94 -32.63
CA ARG A 52 89.63 46.97 -31.26
C ARG A 52 88.14 47.27 -31.27
N PHE A 53 87.68 48.17 -32.13
CA PHE A 53 86.26 48.49 -32.27
C PHE A 53 85.49 47.32 -32.86
N ARG A 54 86.05 46.67 -33.88
CA ARG A 54 85.47 45.45 -34.48
C ARG A 54 85.23 44.35 -33.43
N VAL A 55 86.22 44.07 -32.58
CA VAL A 55 86.08 43.06 -31.52
C VAL A 55 84.95 43.42 -30.53
N GLU A 56 84.83 44.68 -30.13
CA GLU A 56 83.74 45.11 -29.24
C GLU A 56 82.37 45.10 -29.94
N TYR A 57 82.32 45.41 -31.25
CA TYR A 57 81.11 45.34 -32.06
C TYR A 57 80.62 43.89 -32.25
N GLU A 58 81.54 42.94 -32.50
CA GLU A 58 81.25 41.50 -32.52
C GLU A 58 80.72 40.98 -31.16
N LYS A 59 81.27 41.48 -30.04
CA LYS A 59 80.75 41.13 -28.70
C LYS A 59 79.34 41.67 -28.48
N LEU A 60 79.06 42.92 -28.87
CA LEU A 60 77.74 43.53 -28.76
C LEU A 60 76.70 42.75 -29.57
N HIS A 61 77.03 42.38 -30.81
CA HIS A 61 76.14 41.58 -31.66
C HIS A 61 75.86 40.21 -31.09
N ARG A 62 76.87 39.52 -30.57
CA ARG A 62 76.67 38.24 -29.88
C ARG A 62 75.72 38.39 -28.69
N ALA A 63 75.85 39.47 -27.91
CA ALA A 63 74.96 39.75 -26.79
C ALA A 63 73.53 40.06 -27.27
N LEU A 64 73.36 40.86 -28.32
CA LEU A 64 72.08 41.18 -28.93
C LEU A 64 71.37 39.94 -29.47
N LYS A 65 72.09 39.09 -30.23
CA LYS A 65 71.57 37.83 -30.77
C LYS A 65 71.11 36.88 -29.67
N LYS A 66 71.89 36.76 -28.61
CA LYS A 66 71.51 35.98 -27.42
C LYS A 66 70.25 36.55 -26.75
N SER A 67 70.15 37.87 -26.64
CA SER A 67 68.97 38.54 -26.06
C SER A 67 67.73 38.28 -26.91
N HIS A 68 67.80 38.45 -28.23
CA HIS A 68 66.69 38.20 -29.15
C HIS A 68 66.24 36.73 -29.15
N GLU A 69 67.16 35.77 -29.11
CA GLU A 69 66.81 34.36 -28.96
C GLU A 69 66.10 34.08 -27.63
N SER A 70 66.53 34.73 -26.53
CA SER A 70 65.89 34.58 -25.22
C SER A 70 64.49 35.20 -25.19
N GLU A 71 64.30 36.35 -25.82
CA GLU A 71 63.02 37.03 -25.98
C GLU A 71 62.04 36.17 -26.79
N LYS A 72 62.48 35.60 -27.92
CA LYS A 72 61.66 34.69 -28.74
C LYS A 72 61.18 33.48 -27.94
N ARG A 73 62.05 32.90 -27.11
CA ARG A 73 61.66 31.79 -26.20
C ARG A 73 60.66 32.24 -25.15
N LEU A 74 60.84 33.44 -24.59
CA LEU A 74 59.92 34.01 -23.59
C LEU A 74 58.54 34.26 -24.20
N ILE A 75 58.46 34.87 -25.38
CA ILE A 75 57.19 35.11 -26.09
C ILE A 75 56.48 33.78 -26.37
N LYS A 76 57.21 32.78 -26.87
CA LYS A 76 56.65 31.43 -27.08
C LYS A 76 56.07 30.87 -25.78
N LYS A 77 56.82 30.96 -24.68
CA LYS A 77 56.36 30.45 -23.38
C LYS A 77 55.15 31.21 -22.84
N CYS A 78 55.10 32.53 -23.01
CA CYS A 78 53.94 33.34 -22.64
C CYS A 78 52.68 32.92 -23.42
N ARG A 79 52.80 32.65 -24.72
CA ARG A 79 51.66 32.16 -25.53
C ARG A 79 51.19 30.77 -25.10
N GLU A 80 52.13 29.86 -24.85
CA GLU A 80 51.81 28.52 -24.33
C GLU A 80 51.06 28.62 -23.00
N LEU A 81 51.59 29.39 -22.04
CA LEU A 81 50.96 29.59 -20.74
C LEU A 81 49.59 30.26 -20.85
N ASN A 82 49.43 31.24 -21.75
CA ASN A 82 48.14 31.88 -21.97
C ASN A 82 47.10 30.90 -22.52
N SER A 83 47.49 30.05 -23.48
CA SER A 83 46.63 29.00 -24.00
C SER A 83 46.23 27.99 -22.91
N GLU A 84 47.19 27.57 -22.07
CA GLU A 84 46.92 26.69 -20.93
C GLU A 84 45.96 27.34 -19.91
N ILE A 85 46.11 28.63 -19.62
CA ILE A 85 45.21 29.38 -18.73
C ILE A 85 43.78 29.36 -19.27
N VAL A 86 43.58 29.70 -20.55
CA VAL A 86 42.25 29.70 -21.18
C VAL A 86 41.63 28.30 -21.17
N GLN A 87 42.41 27.27 -21.53
CA GLN A 87 41.94 25.88 -21.49
C GLN A 87 41.54 25.43 -20.09
N ASN A 88 42.33 25.79 -19.07
CA ASN A 88 42.03 25.44 -17.68
C ASN A 88 40.82 26.22 -17.15
N ALA A 89 40.67 27.48 -17.52
CA ALA A 89 39.48 28.27 -17.19
C ALA A 89 38.21 27.61 -17.76
N ALA A 90 38.23 27.19 -19.03
CA ALA A 90 37.12 26.46 -19.64
C ALA A 90 36.81 25.14 -18.93
N LYS A 91 37.84 24.36 -18.54
CA LYS A 91 37.66 23.13 -17.76
C LYS A 91 37.00 23.40 -16.40
N VAL A 92 37.45 24.43 -15.69
CA VAL A 92 36.87 24.83 -14.40
C VAL A 92 35.42 25.27 -14.56
N GLN A 93 35.12 26.06 -15.59
CA GLN A 93 33.75 26.51 -15.86
C GLN A 93 32.81 25.33 -16.16
N ASN A 94 33.26 24.36 -16.95
CA ASN A 94 32.48 23.14 -17.23
C ASN A 94 32.26 22.30 -15.97
N ALA A 95 33.29 22.14 -15.13
CA ALA A 95 33.17 21.42 -13.87
C ALA A 95 32.19 22.11 -12.90
N LEU A 96 32.18 23.45 -12.87
CA LEU A 96 31.23 24.23 -12.08
C LEU A 96 29.80 24.01 -12.56
N SER A 97 29.55 24.12 -13.89
CA SER A 97 28.23 23.87 -14.49
C SER A 97 27.71 22.47 -14.16
N MET A 98 28.56 21.45 -14.33
CA MET A 98 28.20 20.06 -14.03
C MET A 98 27.88 19.88 -12.53
N THR A 99 28.62 20.56 -11.65
CA THR A 99 28.34 20.54 -10.20
C THR A 99 26.99 21.19 -9.87
N GLU A 100 26.63 22.29 -10.51
CA GLU A 100 25.32 22.95 -10.31
C GLU A 100 24.15 22.06 -10.78
N GLU A 101 24.32 21.38 -11.91
CA GLU A 101 23.36 20.39 -12.42
C GLU A 101 23.21 19.20 -11.46
N ASP A 102 24.34 18.65 -10.99
CA ASP A 102 24.35 17.56 -10.01
C ASP A 102 23.68 17.96 -8.70
N GLN A 103 23.91 19.18 -8.20
CA GLN A 103 23.22 19.67 -6.99
C GLN A 103 21.70 19.73 -7.20
N THR A 104 21.26 20.20 -8.36
CA THR A 104 19.84 20.26 -8.72
C THR A 104 19.23 18.85 -8.77
N LEU A 105 19.94 17.90 -9.38
CA LEU A 105 19.52 16.50 -9.44
C LEU A 105 19.45 15.86 -8.05
N ILE A 106 20.47 16.08 -7.21
CA ILE A 106 20.49 15.60 -5.81
C ILE A 106 19.29 16.13 -5.03
N MET A 107 18.94 17.41 -5.19
CA MET A 107 17.77 18.00 -4.53
C MET A 107 16.45 17.36 -5.02
N ALA A 108 16.33 17.10 -6.32
CA ALA A 108 15.16 16.43 -6.88
C ALA A 108 15.03 14.99 -6.33
N LEU A 109 16.13 14.23 -6.30
CA LEU A 109 16.16 12.88 -5.76
C LEU A 109 15.83 12.83 -4.26
N LYS A 110 16.35 13.77 -3.46
CA LYS A 110 16.00 13.87 -2.03
C LYS A 110 14.50 14.08 -1.83
N THR A 111 13.91 14.99 -2.61
CA THR A 111 12.46 15.23 -2.59
C THR A 111 11.68 13.97 -2.95
N GLU A 112 12.14 13.20 -3.93
CA GLU A 112 11.47 11.96 -4.33
C GLU A 112 11.58 10.86 -3.28
N ILE A 113 12.74 10.76 -2.61
CA ILE A 113 12.92 9.87 -1.45
C ILE A 113 11.92 10.24 -0.35
N GLU A 114 11.78 11.51 0.00
CA GLU A 114 10.81 11.94 1.02
C GLU A 114 9.36 11.60 0.66
N LYS A 115 8.98 11.70 -0.62
CA LYS A 115 7.66 11.26 -1.08
C LYS A 115 7.48 9.75 -0.95
N ALA A 116 8.49 8.97 -1.34
CA ALA A 116 8.47 7.52 -1.22
C ALA A 116 8.34 7.08 0.25
N TRP A 117 9.08 7.73 1.15
CA TRP A 117 8.95 7.51 2.60
C TRP A 117 7.53 7.80 3.09
N LYS A 118 6.95 8.95 2.75
CA LYS A 118 5.55 9.27 3.12
C LYS A 118 4.55 8.26 2.56
N MET A 119 4.79 7.74 1.36
CA MET A 119 3.93 6.71 0.75
C MET A 119 4.02 5.39 1.51
N VAL A 120 5.23 4.99 1.94
CA VAL A 120 5.45 3.82 2.78
C VAL A 120 4.74 3.98 4.12
N ASP A 121 4.91 5.11 4.80
CA ASP A 121 4.26 5.39 6.08
C ASP A 121 2.72 5.31 5.96
N ALA A 122 2.15 5.94 4.93
CA ALA A 122 0.71 5.88 4.66
C ALA A 122 0.23 4.45 4.33
N SER A 123 1.04 3.66 3.63
CA SER A 123 0.74 2.24 3.35
C SER A 123 0.76 1.41 4.63
N GLN A 124 1.74 1.63 5.50
CA GLN A 124 1.84 0.92 6.78
C GLN A 124 0.69 1.28 7.71
N GLU A 125 0.26 2.54 7.77
CA GLU A 125 -0.91 2.94 8.56
C GLU A 125 -2.19 2.27 8.05
N LYS A 126 -2.39 2.23 6.72
CA LYS A 126 -3.52 1.51 6.10
C LYS A 126 -3.48 0.01 6.41
N GLU A 127 -2.30 -0.61 6.33
CA GLU A 127 -2.11 -2.02 6.67
C GLU A 127 -2.44 -2.30 8.15
N ALA A 128 -2.00 -1.43 9.06
CA ALA A 128 -2.29 -1.56 10.48
C ALA A 128 -3.80 -1.52 10.76
N LYS A 129 -4.52 -0.55 10.19
CA LYS A 129 -5.99 -0.45 10.30
C LYS A 129 -6.69 -1.67 9.70
N ALA A 130 -6.21 -2.17 8.55
CA ALA A 130 -6.76 -3.37 7.94
C ALA A 130 -6.56 -4.60 8.83
N LYS A 131 -5.39 -4.75 9.46
CA LYS A 131 -5.11 -5.84 10.41
C LYS A 131 -6.00 -5.77 11.64
N GLU A 132 -6.22 -4.58 12.20
CA GLU A 132 -7.14 -4.36 13.33
C GLU A 132 -8.58 -4.76 12.95
N ASN A 133 -9.06 -4.31 11.79
CA ASN A 133 -10.40 -4.68 11.29
C ASN A 133 -10.53 -6.20 11.10
N ILE A 134 -9.50 -6.87 10.56
CA ILE A 134 -9.48 -8.33 10.43
C ILE A 134 -9.58 -9.01 11.80
N GLN A 135 -8.85 -8.50 12.81
CA GLN A 135 -8.93 -9.05 14.17
C GLN A 135 -10.32 -8.87 14.78
N HIS A 136 -10.92 -7.69 14.62
CA HIS A 136 -12.27 -7.41 15.08
C HIS A 136 -13.29 -8.37 14.43
N LEU A 137 -13.26 -8.50 13.11
CA LEU A 137 -14.15 -9.41 12.37
C LEU A 137 -13.95 -10.88 12.78
N LYS A 138 -12.71 -11.31 13.05
CA LYS A 138 -12.45 -12.66 13.56
C LYS A 138 -13.09 -12.90 14.93
N LEU A 139 -13.02 -11.91 15.82
CA LEU A 139 -13.64 -12.00 17.14
C LEU A 139 -15.17 -12.02 17.04
N GLU A 140 -15.74 -11.23 16.15
CA GLU A 140 -17.18 -11.23 15.87
C GLU A 140 -17.65 -12.58 15.30
N ILE A 141 -16.90 -13.16 14.34
CA ILE A 141 -17.17 -14.50 13.82
C ILE A 141 -17.13 -15.54 14.93
N ALA A 142 -16.13 -15.50 15.81
CA ALA A 142 -16.02 -16.44 16.93
C ALA A 142 -17.22 -16.29 17.89
N THR A 143 -17.63 -15.05 18.17
CA THR A 143 -18.77 -14.75 19.05
C THR A 143 -20.07 -15.26 18.45
N LEU A 144 -20.33 -14.97 17.17
CA LEU A 144 -21.52 -15.45 16.46
C LEU A 144 -21.54 -16.97 16.35
N SER A 145 -20.39 -17.60 16.09
CA SER A 145 -20.27 -19.06 16.03
C SER A 145 -20.66 -19.70 17.37
N GLY A 146 -20.21 -19.12 18.50
CA GLY A 146 -20.59 -19.59 19.83
C GLY A 146 -22.10 -19.45 20.10
N ILE A 147 -22.72 -18.34 19.68
CA ILE A 147 -24.17 -18.16 19.79
C ILE A 147 -24.93 -19.20 18.97
N VAL A 148 -24.49 -19.48 17.74
CA VAL A 148 -25.11 -20.50 16.87
C VAL A 148 -25.00 -21.88 17.49
N GLU A 149 -23.83 -22.26 18.01
CA GLU A 149 -23.61 -23.56 18.65
C GLU A 149 -24.47 -23.74 19.92
N GLN A 150 -24.59 -22.67 20.72
CA GLN A 150 -25.51 -22.65 21.87
C GLN A 150 -26.97 -22.78 21.43
N GLY A 151 -27.36 -22.10 20.35
CA GLY A 151 -28.71 -22.20 19.77
C GLY A 151 -29.04 -23.62 19.30
N VAL A 152 -28.13 -24.26 18.57
CA VAL A 152 -28.28 -25.66 18.12
C VAL A 152 -28.46 -26.59 19.32
N THR A 153 -27.66 -26.41 20.38
CA THR A 153 -27.76 -27.23 21.59
C THR A 153 -29.12 -27.05 22.27
N LEU A 154 -29.62 -25.81 22.35
CA LEU A 154 -30.92 -25.51 22.94
C LEU A 154 -32.07 -26.13 22.11
N THR A 155 -31.99 -26.04 20.79
CA THR A 155 -32.97 -26.66 19.88
C THR A 155 -32.99 -28.17 20.04
N LEU A 156 -31.81 -28.82 20.13
CA LEU A 156 -31.74 -30.27 20.34
C LEU A 156 -32.39 -30.69 21.67
N SER A 157 -32.15 -29.93 22.74
CA SER A 157 -32.78 -30.16 24.04
C SER A 157 -34.30 -29.97 23.97
N ASN A 158 -34.77 -28.92 23.30
CA ASN A 158 -36.20 -28.67 23.12
C ASN A 158 -36.86 -29.79 22.31
N ASP A 159 -36.21 -30.28 21.24
CA ASP A 159 -36.73 -31.39 20.43
C ASP A 159 -36.88 -32.68 21.27
N THR A 160 -35.91 -32.97 22.15
CA THR A 160 -36.06 -34.11 23.08
C THR A 160 -37.24 -33.94 24.03
N GLN A 161 -37.43 -32.74 24.59
CA GLN A 161 -38.54 -32.45 25.49
C GLN A 161 -39.90 -32.50 24.78
N VAL A 162 -39.98 -32.02 23.53
CA VAL A 162 -41.18 -32.10 22.70
C VAL A 162 -41.54 -33.55 22.40
N ASN A 163 -40.55 -34.38 22.02
CA ASN A 163 -40.77 -35.82 21.80
C ASN A 163 -41.27 -36.54 23.05
N GLU A 164 -40.73 -36.23 24.23
CA GLU A 164 -41.21 -36.79 25.50
C GLU A 164 -42.66 -36.38 25.79
N LEU A 165 -43.00 -35.10 25.58
CA LEU A 165 -44.37 -34.60 25.74
C LEU A 165 -45.34 -35.24 24.73
N GLU A 166 -44.91 -35.50 23.50
CA GLU A 166 -45.71 -36.24 22.51
C GLU A 166 -45.98 -37.68 22.96
N GLN A 167 -44.97 -38.39 23.47
CA GLN A 167 -45.16 -39.73 24.02
C GLN A 167 -46.12 -39.74 25.20
N GLN A 168 -45.97 -38.80 26.14
CA GLN A 168 -46.90 -38.66 27.27
C GLN A 168 -48.33 -38.36 26.80
N LYS A 169 -48.49 -37.48 25.81
CA LYS A 169 -49.79 -37.15 25.21
C LYS A 169 -50.43 -38.38 24.55
N GLU A 170 -49.65 -39.21 23.84
CA GLU A 170 -50.14 -40.45 23.24
C GLU A 170 -50.59 -41.45 24.31
N GLU A 171 -49.78 -41.64 25.36
CA GLU A 171 -50.09 -42.54 26.47
C GLU A 171 -51.41 -42.13 27.15
N ILE A 172 -51.55 -40.85 27.49
CA ILE A 172 -52.77 -40.28 28.09
C ILE A 172 -53.96 -40.40 27.13
N SER A 173 -53.77 -40.21 25.82
CA SER A 173 -54.84 -40.46 24.84
C SER A 173 -55.29 -41.92 24.83
N ARG A 174 -54.35 -42.88 24.86
CA ARG A 174 -54.71 -44.31 24.92
C ARG A 174 -55.44 -44.65 26.21
N GLU A 175 -55.01 -44.10 27.34
CA GLU A 175 -55.70 -44.29 28.63
C GLU A 175 -57.11 -43.67 28.62
N ARG A 176 -57.25 -42.46 28.07
CA ARG A 176 -58.56 -41.83 27.84
C ARG A 176 -59.45 -42.74 27.00
N ASP A 177 -58.95 -43.27 25.88
CA ASP A 177 -59.77 -44.08 24.98
C ASP A 177 -60.19 -45.41 25.64
N LYS A 178 -59.28 -46.04 26.41
CA LYS A 178 -59.59 -47.23 27.23
C LYS A 178 -60.67 -46.93 28.27
N THR A 179 -60.54 -45.82 29.00
CA THR A 179 -61.51 -45.46 30.06
C THR A 179 -62.86 -45.06 29.47
N VAL A 180 -62.89 -44.39 28.32
CA VAL A 180 -64.12 -44.10 27.57
C VAL A 180 -64.80 -45.40 27.12
N SER A 181 -64.05 -46.36 26.59
CA SER A 181 -64.59 -47.68 26.19
C SER A 181 -65.20 -48.41 27.38
N ALA A 182 -64.46 -48.51 28.49
CA ALA A 182 -64.96 -49.14 29.72
C ALA A 182 -66.23 -48.43 30.26
N LEU A 183 -66.26 -47.09 30.20
CA LEU A 183 -67.42 -46.31 30.62
C LEU A 183 -68.65 -46.56 29.74
N MET A 184 -68.46 -46.79 28.43
CA MET A 184 -69.55 -47.19 27.53
C MET A 184 -70.08 -48.59 27.87
N GLU A 185 -69.20 -49.55 28.16
CA GLU A 185 -69.60 -50.90 28.57
C GLU A 185 -70.43 -50.87 29.86
N VAL A 186 -69.95 -50.18 30.90
CA VAL A 186 -70.68 -50.05 32.17
C VAL A 186 -72.01 -49.32 31.99
N LYS A 187 -72.07 -48.29 31.12
CA LYS A 187 -73.34 -47.62 30.80
C LYS A 187 -74.34 -48.55 30.11
N ARG A 188 -73.88 -49.41 29.20
CA ARG A 188 -74.72 -50.42 28.55
C ARG A 188 -75.26 -51.42 29.57
N GLU A 189 -74.38 -51.95 30.43
CA GLU A 189 -74.79 -52.86 31.50
C GLU A 189 -75.81 -52.20 32.44
N LEU A 190 -75.60 -50.94 32.80
CA LEU A 190 -76.54 -50.18 33.62
C LEU A 190 -77.91 -50.05 32.94
N GLN A 191 -77.97 -49.78 31.63
CA GLN A 191 -79.22 -49.73 30.87
C GLN A 191 -79.92 -51.08 30.86
N GLU A 192 -79.19 -52.17 30.61
CA GLU A 192 -79.74 -53.54 30.65
C GLU A 192 -80.31 -53.88 32.03
N TRP A 193 -79.60 -53.51 33.11
CA TRP A 193 -80.11 -53.69 34.47
C TRP A 193 -81.33 -52.82 34.77
N GLN A 194 -81.37 -51.57 34.30
CA GLN A 194 -82.54 -50.70 34.44
C GLN A 194 -83.77 -51.27 33.72
N GLU A 195 -83.60 -51.83 32.53
CA GLU A 195 -84.68 -52.51 31.79
C GLU A 195 -85.17 -53.76 32.54
N LYS A 196 -84.25 -54.59 33.05
CA LYS A 196 -84.60 -55.75 33.88
C LYS A 196 -85.38 -55.35 35.13
N VAL A 197 -84.94 -54.30 35.84
CA VAL A 197 -85.64 -53.79 37.03
C VAL A 197 -87.04 -53.33 36.67
N LYS A 198 -87.21 -52.54 35.60
CA LYS A 198 -88.53 -52.12 35.11
C LYS A 198 -89.44 -53.30 34.77
N GLY A 199 -88.89 -54.34 34.12
CA GLY A 199 -89.64 -55.57 33.82
C GLY A 199 -90.12 -56.28 35.08
N ILE A 200 -89.22 -56.49 36.04
CA ILE A 200 -89.55 -57.12 37.34
C ILE A 200 -90.56 -56.27 38.13
N GLU A 201 -90.44 -54.95 38.12
CA GLU A 201 -91.41 -54.04 38.76
C GLU A 201 -92.80 -54.15 38.13
N ALA A 202 -92.88 -54.24 36.79
CA ALA A 202 -94.15 -54.45 36.09
C ALA A 202 -94.78 -55.81 36.43
N ASP A 203 -93.98 -56.89 36.41
CA ASP A 203 -94.43 -58.22 36.79
C ASP A 203 -94.90 -58.25 38.25
N LYS A 204 -94.18 -57.60 39.16
CA LYS A 204 -94.58 -57.45 40.56
C LYS A 204 -95.94 -56.75 40.69
N ILE A 205 -96.16 -55.64 39.97
CA ILE A 205 -97.45 -54.93 39.97
C ILE A 205 -98.57 -55.85 39.48
N ASN A 206 -98.34 -56.62 38.40
CA ASN A 206 -99.31 -57.57 37.88
C ASN A 206 -99.63 -58.67 38.92
N PHE A 207 -98.61 -59.27 39.55
CA PHE A 207 -98.82 -60.27 40.59
C PHE A 207 -99.51 -59.70 41.84
N GLU A 208 -99.21 -58.46 42.24
CA GLU A 208 -99.90 -57.78 43.33
C GLU A 208 -101.38 -57.53 43.00
N HIS A 209 -101.69 -57.15 41.76
CA HIS A 209 -103.05 -57.02 41.27
C HIS A 209 -103.78 -58.38 41.28
N ASP A 210 -103.17 -59.44 40.75
CA ASP A 210 -103.74 -60.79 40.72
C ASP A 210 -104.00 -61.32 42.14
N VAL A 211 -103.07 -61.09 43.07
CA VAL A 211 -103.26 -61.40 44.50
C VAL A 211 -104.43 -60.61 45.08
N GLY A 212 -104.60 -59.34 44.69
CA GLY A 212 -105.75 -58.51 45.06
C GLY A 212 -107.07 -59.10 44.58
N VAL A 213 -107.17 -59.42 43.28
CA VAL A 213 -108.36 -60.05 42.68
C VAL A 213 -108.68 -61.39 43.36
N LEU A 214 -107.67 -62.23 43.61
CA LEU A 214 -107.86 -63.50 44.31
C LEU A 214 -108.33 -63.30 45.76
N LYS A 215 -107.83 -62.29 46.47
CA LYS A 215 -108.33 -61.93 47.81
C LYS A 215 -109.79 -61.48 47.78
N ASP A 216 -110.18 -60.69 46.78
CA ASP A 216 -111.57 -60.25 46.61
C ASP A 216 -112.50 -61.41 46.25
N GLN A 217 -112.06 -62.34 45.40
CA GLN A 217 -112.79 -63.58 45.13
C GLN A 217 -112.94 -64.45 46.39
N LEU A 218 -111.89 -64.50 47.22
CA LEU A 218 -111.91 -65.23 48.49
C LEU A 218 -112.86 -64.57 49.50
N SER A 219 -112.91 -63.24 49.56
CA SER A 219 -113.82 -62.48 50.43
C SER A 219 -115.26 -62.59 49.97
N ALA A 220 -115.53 -62.54 48.66
CA ALA A 220 -116.84 -62.79 48.09
C ALA A 220 -117.33 -64.22 48.37
N LYS A 221 -116.46 -65.23 48.25
CA LYS A 221 -116.77 -66.61 48.63
C LYS A 221 -117.06 -66.78 50.13
N ARG A 222 -116.36 -66.03 50.99
CA ARG A 222 -116.65 -65.99 52.43
C ARG A 222 -117.99 -65.31 52.72
N ALA A 223 -118.28 -64.19 52.07
CA ALA A 223 -119.57 -63.49 52.18
C ALA A 223 -120.76 -64.31 51.65
N GLU A 224 -120.55 -65.16 50.63
CA GLU A 224 -121.55 -66.15 50.17
C GLU A 224 -121.78 -67.29 51.18
N CYS A 225 -120.78 -67.59 52.02
CA CYS A 225 -120.87 -68.56 53.11
C CYS A 225 -121.51 -67.97 54.38
N ASP A 226 -121.33 -66.68 54.65
CA ASP A 226 -121.84 -65.96 55.83
C ASP A 226 -123.25 -65.37 55.64
N ARG A 227 -124.02 -65.96 54.71
CA ARG A 227 -125.47 -65.82 54.53
C ARG A 227 -126.27 -65.74 55.82
#